data_AF-A0AAE9YSQ9-F1
#
_entry.id   AF-A0AAE9YSQ9-F1
#
_cell.length_a   1.000
_cell.length_b   1.000
_cell.length_c   1.000
_cell.angle_alpha   90.00
_cell.angle_beta   90.00
_cell.angle_gamma   90.00
#
_symmetry.space_group_name_H-M   'P 1'
#
loop_
_entity.id
_entity.type
_entity.pdbx_description
1 polymer ?
#
loop_
_entity_poly.entity_id
_entity_poly.type
_entity_poly.pdbx_seq_one_letter_code
_entity_poly.pdbx_strand_id
1 'polypeptide(L)'
;MSVRQQLYLFLFVICSLTGVIFFTEAGNLLYKHTRLDTTGHFISFFLLGVLLHYVIKISLFVSCSCLIFYGALSELGQYYLGFRNAEFRDFYADAIGVLAFALLKWCIFLYQRRTAI
;
A
#
# COMPACT_ATOMS: atom_id res chain seq x y z
N MET A 1 -2.61 -19.80 -26.00
CA MET A 1 -3.79 -19.10 -25.43
C MET A 1 -3.78 -17.67 -25.94
N SER A 2 -4.93 -17.12 -26.31
CA SER A 2 -5.01 -15.71 -26.67
C SER A 2 -4.81 -14.85 -25.42
N VAL A 3 -4.24 -13.65 -25.57
CA VAL A 3 -3.95 -12.72 -24.46
C VAL A 3 -5.19 -12.48 -23.57
N ARG A 4 -6.39 -12.51 -24.16
CA ARG A 4 -7.67 -12.38 -23.44
C ARG A 4 -7.93 -13.56 -22.50
N GLN A 5 -7.63 -14.79 -22.92
CA GLN A 5 -7.78 -15.98 -22.09
C GLN A 5 -6.79 -16.02 -20.93
N GLN A 6 -5.56 -15.53 -21.16
CA GLN A 6 -4.57 -15.36 -20.10
C GLN A 6 -5.04 -14.31 -19.07
N LEU A 7 -5.66 -13.22 -19.55
CA LEU A 7 -6.22 -12.18 -18.68
C LEU A 7 -7.39 -12.71 -17.84
N TYR A 8 -8.31 -13.47 -18.43
CA TYR A 8 -9.43 -14.08 -17.70
C TYR A 8 -8.96 -15.11 -16.68
N LEU A 9 -7.97 -15.94 -17.03
CA LEU A 9 -7.38 -16.90 -16.10
C LEU A 9 -6.71 -16.16 -14.93
N PHE A 10 -5.96 -15.10 -15.21
CA PHE A 10 -5.32 -14.28 -14.20
C PHE A 10 -6.33 -13.63 -13.25
N LEU A 11 -7.39 -13.02 -13.79
CA LEU A 11 -8.47 -12.44 -13.00
C LEU A 11 -9.20 -13.49 -12.15
N PHE A 12 -9.47 -14.66 -12.71
CA PHE A 12 -10.10 -15.76 -12.00
C PHE A 12 -9.24 -16.27 -10.84
N VAL A 13 -7.93 -16.42 -11.06
CA VAL A 13 -6.98 -16.82 -10.01
C VAL A 13 -6.90 -15.78 -8.90
N ILE A 14 -6.82 -14.49 -9.23
CA ILE A 14 -6.85 -13.41 -8.21
C ILE A 14 -8.14 -13.45 -7.41
N CYS A 15 -9.29 -13.55 -8.08
CA CYS A 15 -10.60 -13.55 -7.43
C CYS A 15 -10.81 -14.79 -6.54
N SER A 16 -10.29 -15.95 -6.97
CA SER A 16 -10.33 -17.18 -6.20
C SER A 16 -9.41 -17.11 -4.98
N LEU A 17 -8.19 -16.57 -5.13
CA LEU A 17 -7.25 -16.38 -4.03
C LEU A 17 -7.79 -15.39 -2.98
N THR A 18 -8.37 -14.25 -3.41
CA THR A 18 -9.03 -13.33 -2.47
C THR A 18 -10.23 -14.00 -1.80
N GLY A 19 -11.05 -14.76 -2.54
CA GLY A 19 -12.14 -15.54 -1.98
C GLY A 19 -11.68 -16.51 -0.88
N VAL A 20 -10.60 -17.25 -1.12
CA VAL A 20 -10.03 -18.17 -0.12
C VAL A 20 -9.55 -17.40 1.12
N ILE A 21 -8.83 -16.28 0.95
CA ILE A 21 -8.31 -15.48 2.07
C ILE A 21 -9.44 -14.88 2.93
N PHE A 22 -10.56 -14.45 2.32
CA PHE A 22 -11.65 -13.81 3.05
C PHE A 22 -12.68 -14.77 3.65
N PHE A 23 -12.94 -15.92 3.00
CA PHE A 23 -14.07 -16.80 3.35
C PHE A 23 -13.67 -18.12 4.01
N THR A 24 -12.37 -18.42 4.19
CA THR A 24 -11.94 -19.67 4.86
C THR A 24 -11.27 -19.42 6.21
N GLU A 25 -11.40 -20.39 7.12
CA GLU A 25 -10.71 -20.37 8.42
C GLU A 25 -9.18 -20.31 8.30
N ALA A 26 -8.61 -20.84 7.21
CA ALA A 26 -7.19 -20.71 6.89
C ALA A 26 -6.80 -19.24 6.64
N GLY A 27 -7.69 -18.47 6.01
CA GLY A 27 -7.57 -17.02 5.86
C GLY A 27 -7.61 -16.28 7.19
N ASN A 28 -8.48 -16.69 8.11
CA ASN A 28 -8.54 -16.14 9.47
C ASN A 28 -7.30 -16.50 10.33
N LEU A 29 -6.76 -17.71 10.19
CA LEU A 29 -5.52 -18.12 10.86
C LEU A 29 -4.30 -17.37 10.33
N LEU A 30 -4.23 -17.16 9.00
CA LEU A 30 -3.27 -16.24 8.41
C LEU A 30 -3.50 -14.83 8.95
N TYR A 31 -4.71 -14.30 8.96
CA TYR A 31 -5.01 -12.96 9.46
C TYR A 31 -4.59 -12.75 10.93
N LYS A 32 -4.71 -13.79 11.75
CA LYS A 32 -4.34 -13.76 13.17
C LYS A 32 -2.83 -13.88 13.41
N HIS A 33 -2.08 -14.56 12.53
CA HIS A 33 -0.64 -14.79 12.69
C HIS A 33 0.25 -13.89 11.83
N THR A 34 -0.18 -13.55 10.62
CA THR A 34 0.42 -12.48 9.84
C THR A 34 -0.12 -11.17 10.39
N ARG A 35 0.79 -10.25 10.75
CA ARG A 35 0.47 -8.84 11.04
C ARG A 35 0.04 -8.14 9.75
N LEU A 36 -1.03 -8.64 9.12
CA LEU A 36 -1.59 -8.19 7.85
C LEU A 36 -2.09 -6.78 7.97
N ASP A 37 -2.48 -6.36 9.16
CA ASP A 37 -2.90 -5.01 9.41
C ASP A 37 -1.74 -4.01 9.16
N THR A 38 -0.64 -4.12 9.89
CA THR A 38 0.56 -3.27 9.69
C THR A 38 1.16 -3.43 8.28
N THR A 39 1.12 -4.64 7.70
CA THR A 39 1.63 -4.87 6.33
C THR A 39 0.70 -4.25 5.28
N GLY A 40 -0.61 -4.28 5.52
CA GLY A 40 -1.64 -3.65 4.72
C GLY A 40 -1.52 -2.14 4.74
N HIS A 41 -1.26 -1.54 5.90
CA HIS A 41 -0.94 -0.13 6.08
C HIS A 41 0.24 0.30 5.19
N PHE A 42 1.36 -0.42 5.28
CA PHE A 42 2.53 -0.18 4.43
C PHE A 42 2.21 -0.27 2.92
N ILE A 43 1.59 -1.36 2.47
CA ILE A 43 1.29 -1.58 1.05
C ILE A 43 0.29 -0.53 0.54
N SER A 44 -0.73 -0.22 1.34
CA SER A 44 -1.78 0.73 0.96
C SER A 44 -1.22 2.13 0.78
N PHE A 45 -0.41 2.61 1.72
CA PHE A 45 0.21 3.93 1.61
C PHE A 45 1.26 4.03 0.50
N PHE A 46 2.00 2.95 0.25
CA PHE A 46 2.89 2.86 -0.90
C PHE A 46 2.11 3.01 -2.22
N LEU A 47 1.05 2.22 -2.41
CA LEU A 47 0.21 2.28 -3.61
C LEU A 47 -0.53 3.62 -3.74
N LEU A 48 -0.94 4.21 -2.62
CA LEU A 48 -1.57 5.53 -2.63
C LEU A 48 -0.59 6.62 -3.05
N GLY A 49 0.68 6.53 -2.63
CA GLY A 49 1.78 7.37 -3.14
C GLY A 49 1.99 7.23 -4.65
N VAL A 50 2.02 5.99 -5.15
CA VAL A 50 2.06 5.70 -6.60
C VAL A 50 0.87 6.35 -7.31
N LEU A 51 -0.34 6.18 -6.78
CA LEU A 51 -1.56 6.72 -7.39
C LEU A 51 -1.53 8.25 -7.44
N LEU A 52 -1.23 8.92 -6.33
CA LEU A 52 -1.15 10.38 -6.28
C LEU A 52 -0.10 10.94 -7.24
N HIS A 53 1.04 10.27 -7.36
CA HIS A 53 2.13 10.74 -8.20
C HIS A 53 1.90 10.47 -9.70
N TYR A 54 1.38 9.29 -10.07
CA TYR A 54 1.22 8.92 -11.49
C TYR A 54 -0.15 9.31 -12.06
N VAL A 55 -1.22 9.17 -11.29
CA VAL A 55 -2.59 9.46 -11.75
C VAL A 55 -2.92 10.93 -11.56
N ILE A 56 -2.71 11.45 -10.34
CA ILE A 56 -3.08 12.83 -9.99
C ILE A 56 -1.94 13.82 -10.32
N LYS A 57 -0.73 13.31 -10.62
CA LYS A 57 0.46 14.09 -11.02
C LYS A 57 0.90 15.12 -9.97
N ILE A 58 0.69 14.81 -8.69
CA ILE A 58 1.15 15.66 -7.59
C ILE A 58 2.67 15.52 -7.44
N SER A 59 3.33 16.61 -7.07
CA SER A 59 4.77 16.61 -6.82
C SER A 59 5.11 15.65 -5.66
N LEU A 60 6.22 14.93 -5.81
CA LEU A 60 6.58 13.85 -4.90
C LEU A 60 6.68 14.32 -3.44
N PHE A 61 7.26 15.50 -3.21
CA PHE A 61 7.38 16.09 -1.88
C PHE A 61 6.00 16.38 -1.26
N VAL A 62 5.08 16.99 -2.02
CA VAL A 62 3.73 17.32 -1.54
C VAL A 62 2.94 16.03 -1.26
N SER A 63 3.00 15.04 -2.16
CA SER A 63 2.36 13.74 -1.93
C SER A 63 2.88 13.08 -0.66
N CYS A 64 4.20 13.07 -0.44
CA CYS A 64 4.77 12.44 0.75
C CYS A 64 4.34 13.14 2.03
N SER A 65 4.44 14.48 2.08
CA SER A 65 4.02 15.25 3.25
C SER A 65 2.53 15.05 3.54
N CYS A 66 1.66 15.19 2.53
CA CYS A 66 0.22 15.01 2.71
C CYS A 66 -0.13 13.60 3.21
N LEU A 67 0.52 12.56 2.67
CA LEU A 67 0.25 11.18 3.09
C LEU A 67 0.71 10.91 4.52
N ILE A 68 1.87 11.41 4.93
CA ILE A 68 2.33 11.25 6.32
C ILE A 68 1.37 11.96 7.29
N PHE A 69 0.94 13.18 6.97
CA PHE A 69 -0.07 13.88 7.78
C PHE A 69 -1.41 13.15 7.78
N TYR A 70 -1.82 12.61 6.64
CA TYR A 70 -3.04 11.82 6.53
C TYR A 70 -2.99 10.56 7.41
N GLY A 71 -1.88 9.82 7.42
CA GLY A 71 -1.67 8.67 8.30
C GLY A 71 -1.70 9.02 9.79
N ALA A 72 -1.10 10.16 10.16
CA ALA A 72 -1.18 10.66 11.55
C ALA A 72 -2.63 10.98 11.95
N LEU A 73 -3.38 11.62 11.05
CA LEU A 73 -4.78 11.99 11.29
C LEU A 73 -5.71 10.77 11.28
N SER A 74 -5.42 9.71 10.51
CA SER A 74 -6.21 8.49 10.55
C SER A 74 -6.04 7.74 11.87
N GLU A 75 -4.82 7.64 12.41
CA GLU A 75 -4.60 7.07 13.75
C GLU A 75 -5.26 7.91 14.85
N LEU A 76 -5.16 9.24 14.74
CA LEU A 76 -5.84 10.14 15.67
C LEU A 76 -7.37 9.98 15.59
N GLY A 77 -7.92 9.86 14.39
CA GLY A 77 -9.33 9.56 14.19
C GLY A 77 -9.74 8.22 14.81
N GLN A 78 -8.94 7.17 14.61
CA GLN A 78 -9.18 5.86 15.20
C GLN A 78 -9.12 5.89 16.73
N TYR A 79 -8.18 6.65 17.31
CA TYR A 79 -8.10 6.87 18.76
C TYR A 79 -9.41 7.44 19.33
N TYR A 80 -9.99 8.44 18.67
CA TYR A 80 -11.25 9.06 19.14
C TYR A 80 -12.48 8.21 18.88
N LEU A 81 -12.48 7.39 17.82
CA LEU A 81 -13.64 6.57 17.46
C LEU A 81 -13.77 5.31 18.31
N GLY A 82 -12.69 4.88 19.00
CA GLY A 82 -12.75 3.78 19.97
C GLY A 82 -13.02 2.38 19.38
N PHE A 83 -13.18 2.26 18.06
CA PHE A 83 -13.34 0.97 17.37
C PHE A 83 -12.04 0.14 17.36
N ARG A 84 -10.90 0.81 17.60
CA ARG A 84 -9.56 0.21 17.63
C ARG A 84 -8.62 1.07 18.47
N ASN A 85 -7.65 0.45 19.14
CA ASN A 85 -6.57 1.20 19.78
C ASN A 85 -5.68 1.82 18.71
N ALA A 86 -5.38 3.12 18.83
CA ALA A 86 -4.38 3.75 17.98
C ALA A 86 -3.02 3.07 18.23
N GLU A 87 -2.49 2.44 17.19
CA GLU A 87 -1.22 1.73 17.25
C GLU A 87 -0.19 2.59 16.52
N PHE A 88 0.74 3.19 17.27
CA PHE A 88 1.87 3.91 16.67
C PHE A 88 2.62 3.08 15.60
N ARG A 89 2.56 1.75 15.71
CA ARG A 89 3.15 0.82 14.75
C ARG A 89 2.54 0.96 13.35
N ASP A 90 1.25 1.25 13.26
CA ASP A 90 0.54 1.37 11.98
C ASP A 90 0.82 2.73 11.34
N PHE A 91 0.93 3.81 12.14
CA PHE A 91 1.48 5.08 11.66
C PHE A 91 2.90 4.94 11.08
N TYR A 92 3.77 4.20 11.75
CA TYR A 92 5.12 3.94 11.22
C TYR A 92 5.06 3.15 9.91
N ALA A 93 4.17 2.18 9.80
CA ALA A 93 3.99 1.42 8.56
C ALA A 93 3.53 2.32 7.41
N ASP A 94 2.58 3.23 7.67
CA ASP A 94 2.12 4.22 6.69
C ASP A 94 3.27 5.11 6.23
N ALA A 95 4.03 5.69 7.17
CA ALA A 95 5.17 6.55 6.87
C ALA A 95 6.28 5.82 6.08
N ILE A 96 6.61 4.59 6.48
CA ILE A 96 7.62 3.77 5.78
C ILE A 96 7.11 3.40 4.37
N GLY A 97 5.82 3.14 4.18
CA GLY A 97 5.21 2.90 2.87
C GLY A 97 5.37 4.06 1.91
N VAL A 98 5.09 5.27 2.37
CA VAL A 98 5.29 6.51 1.61
C VAL A 98 6.77 6.75 1.28
N LEU A 99 7.65 6.57 2.27
CA LEU A 99 9.09 6.75 2.08
C LEU A 99 9.69 5.70 1.12
N ALA A 100 9.21 4.45 1.17
CA ALA A 100 9.62 3.42 0.23
C ALA A 100 9.25 3.78 -1.21
N PHE A 101 8.07 4.38 -1.41
CA PHE A 101 7.68 4.92 -2.71
C PHE A 101 8.60 6.06 -3.17
N ALA A 102 8.90 7.02 -2.27
CA ALA A 102 9.81 8.12 -2.56
C ALA A 102 11.22 7.64 -2.94
N LEU A 103 11.76 6.67 -2.18
CA LEU A 103 13.06 6.04 -2.45
C LEU A 103 13.06 5.32 -3.79
N LEU A 104 12.04 4.51 -4.08
CA LEU A 104 11.92 3.83 -5.37
C LEU A 104 11.96 4.83 -6.52
N LYS A 105 11.20 5.93 -6.39
CA LYS A 105 11.17 6.95 -7.44
C LYS A 105 12.51 7.68 -7.59
N TRP A 106 13.21 7.92 -6.49
CA TRP A 106 14.56 8.48 -6.53
C TRP A 106 15.56 7.52 -7.21
N CYS A 107 15.52 6.22 -6.90
CA CYS A 107 16.34 5.22 -7.57
C CYS A 107 16.09 5.20 -9.09
N ILE A 108 14.82 5.24 -9.52
CA ILE A 108 14.46 5.31 -10.95
C ILE A 108 15.03 6.58 -11.58
N PHE A 109 14.91 7.73 -10.90
CA PHE A 109 15.46 8.99 -11.39
C PHE A 109 16.99 8.96 -11.54
N LEU A 110 17.70 8.38 -10.56
CA LEU A 110 19.15 8.21 -10.63
C LEU A 110 19.57 7.28 -11.77
N TYR A 111 18.85 6.19 -11.98
CA TYR A 111 19.10 5.27 -13.08
C TYR A 111 18.90 5.95 -14.44
N GLN A 112 17.79 6.67 -14.62
CA GLN A 112 17.51 7.42 -15.86
C GLN A 112 18.57 8.48 -16.16
N ARG A 113 19.08 9.17 -15.13
CA ARG A 113 20.19 10.12 -15.27
C ARG A 113 21.50 9.47 -15.68
N ARG A 114 21.78 8.25 -15.18
CA ARG A 114 23.00 7.50 -15.53
C ARG A 114 22.98 6.99 -16.97
N THR A 115 21.82 6.63 -17.50
CA THR A 115 21.68 6.12 -18.88
C THR A 115 21.59 7.23 -19.94
N ALA A 116 21.38 8.49 -19.54
CA ALA A 116 21.28 9.64 -20.45
C ALA A 116 22.62 10.36 -20.68
N ILE A 117 23.69 9.90 -20.02
CA ILE A 117 25.09 10.33 -20.16
C ILE A 117 25.82 9.24 -20.93
#